data_AF-A0A4Q0IIU3-F1
#
_entry.id   AF-A0A4Q0IIU3-F1
#
_cell.length_a   1.000
_cell.length_b   1.000
_cell.length_c   1.000
_cell.angle_alpha   90.00
_cell.angle_beta   90.00
_cell.angle_gamma   90.00
#
_symmetry.space_group_name_H-M   'P 1'
#
loop_
_entity.id
_entity.type
_entity.pdbx_description
1 polymer ?
#
loop_
_entity_poly.entity_id
_entity_poly.type
_entity_poly.pdbx_seq_one_letter_code
_entity_poly.pdbx_strand_id
1 'polypeptide(L)'
;MILLVEGHRYPFERIKELFPNVDELDVVDGVASVNYVGYYYYAIKGTPVFILPKVVIDQHDNVFGVEGLRPEDIIELTDSSNKLTQGQRQIIYGLSVWIHRAIAVHR
;
A
#
# COMPACT_ATOMS: atom_id res chain seq x y z
N MET A 1 2.12 0.32 10.31
CA MET A 1 2.18 0.98 8.98
C MET A 1 1.35 0.16 8.04
N ILE A 2 0.55 0.82 7.19
CA ILE A 2 -0.28 0.18 6.19
C ILE A 2 0.34 0.33 4.80
N LEU A 3 0.34 -0.75 4.04
CA LEU A 3 0.77 -0.79 2.65
C LEU A 3 -0.41 -1.13 1.74
N LEU A 4 -0.58 -0.32 0.69
CA LEU A 4 -1.49 -0.59 -0.40
C LEU A 4 -0.70 -0.60 -1.71
N VAL A 5 -1.26 -1.19 -2.76
CA VAL A 5 -0.67 -1.16 -4.11
C VAL A 5 -1.63 -0.40 -5.02
N GLU A 6 -1.08 0.56 -5.75
CA GLU A 6 -1.81 1.35 -6.75
C GLU A 6 -2.54 0.44 -7.75
N GLY A 7 -3.83 0.71 -7.95
CA GLY A 7 -4.69 -0.02 -8.88
C GLY A 7 -5.03 -1.45 -8.45
N HIS A 8 -4.56 -1.93 -7.29
CA HIS A 8 -4.96 -3.22 -6.75
C HIS A 8 -6.37 -3.15 -6.15
N ARG A 9 -7.19 -4.17 -6.40
CA ARG A 9 -8.58 -4.23 -5.93
C ARG A 9 -8.63 -4.88 -4.55
N TYR A 10 -8.92 -4.09 -3.53
CA TYR A 10 -9.14 -4.57 -2.17
C TYR A 10 -10.64 -4.67 -1.87
N PRO A 11 -11.08 -5.55 -0.95
CA PRO A 11 -12.43 -5.48 -0.41
C PRO A 11 -12.68 -4.08 0.18
N PHE A 12 -13.77 -3.41 -0.22
CA PHE A 12 -14.04 -2.03 0.21
C PHE A 12 -14.04 -1.90 1.74
N GLU A 13 -14.65 -2.86 2.43
CA GLU A 13 -14.71 -2.93 3.89
C GLU A 13 -13.34 -2.95 4.58
N ARG A 14 -12.28 -3.42 3.90
CA ARG A 14 -10.93 -3.51 4.47
C ARG A 14 -10.18 -2.19 4.44
N ILE A 15 -10.49 -1.31 3.50
CA ILE A 15 -9.73 -0.07 3.29
C ILE A 15 -10.54 1.20 3.48
N LYS A 16 -11.88 1.14 3.51
CA LYS A 16 -12.76 2.33 3.61
C LYS A 16 -12.43 3.24 4.81
N GLU A 17 -12.02 2.69 5.94
CA GLU A 17 -11.71 3.50 7.13
C GLU A 17 -10.43 4.31 6.96
N LEU A 18 -9.53 3.88 6.07
CA LEU A 18 -8.27 4.56 5.81
C LEU A 18 -8.46 5.83 4.97
N PHE A 19 -9.56 5.92 4.22
CA PHE A 19 -9.87 7.00 3.30
C PHE A 19 -11.13 7.73 3.78
N PRO A 20 -10.98 8.86 4.49
CA PRO A 20 -12.14 9.61 4.98
C PRO A 20 -12.98 10.21 3.84
N ASN A 21 -12.39 10.42 2.67
CA ASN A 21 -13.08 10.85 1.45
C ASN A 21 -13.19 9.68 0.47
N VAL A 22 -14.40 9.23 0.18
CA VAL A 22 -14.65 8.12 -0.76
C VAL A 22 -14.19 8.46 -2.18
N ASP A 23 -14.12 9.75 -2.55
CA ASP A 23 -13.65 10.21 -3.86
C ASP A 23 -12.17 9.85 -4.15
N GLU A 24 -11.40 9.46 -3.13
CA GLU A 24 -10.03 8.95 -3.28
C GLU A 24 -9.98 7.47 -3.71
N LEU A 25 -11.13 6.78 -3.68
CA LEU A 25 -11.29 5.38 -4.02
C LEU A 25 -12.11 5.21 -5.30
N ASP A 26 -11.65 4.35 -6.19
CA ASP A 26 -12.44 3.82 -7.29
C ASP A 26 -13.20 2.58 -6.79
N VAL A 27 -14.51 2.71 -6.56
CA VAL A 27 -15.36 1.69 -5.94
C VAL A 27 -16.31 1.07 -6.97
N VAL A 28 -16.18 -0.23 -7.20
CA VAL A 28 -17.04 -1.00 -8.11
C VAL A 28 -17.34 -2.35 -7.48
N ASP A 29 -18.63 -2.71 -7.37
CA ASP A 29 -19.09 -4.03 -6.90
C ASP A 29 -18.47 -4.50 -5.56
N GLY A 30 -18.38 -3.60 -4.58
CA GLY A 30 -17.90 -3.94 -3.23
C GLY A 30 -16.37 -4.10 -3.09
N VAL A 31 -15.62 -3.82 -4.16
CA VAL A 31 -14.16 -3.67 -4.12
C VAL A 31 -13.76 -2.24 -4.43
N ALA A 32 -12.62 -1.83 -3.88
CA ALA A 32 -12.08 -0.50 -4.03
C ALA A 32 -10.58 -0.54 -4.36
N SER A 33 -10.14 0.39 -5.21
CA SER A 33 -8.73 0.60 -5.56
C SER A 33 -8.33 2.05 -5.42
N VAL A 34 -7.05 2.28 -5.15
CA VAL A 34 -6.44 3.61 -5.09
C VAL A 34 -5.58 3.79 -6.35
N ASN A 35 -5.86 4.81 -7.16
CA ASN A 35 -5.21 4.98 -8.47
C ASN A 35 -4.11 6.05 -8.45
N TYR A 36 -3.32 6.10 -7.37
CA TYR A 36 -2.15 6.97 -7.25
C TYR A 36 -1.10 6.36 -6.33
N VAL A 37 0.17 6.72 -6.55
CA VAL A 37 1.29 6.43 -5.63
C VAL A 37 1.40 7.56 -4.62
N GLY A 38 1.57 7.25 -3.34
CA GLY A 38 1.65 8.30 -2.34
C GLY A 38 1.86 7.84 -0.92
N TYR A 39 1.82 8.83 -0.05
CA TYR A 39 1.94 8.68 1.39
C TYR A 39 1.00 9.65 2.08
N TYR A 40 0.29 9.16 3.09
CA TYR A 40 -0.42 10.02 4.02
C TYR A 40 -0.42 9.43 5.43
N TYR A 41 -0.68 10.28 6.41
CA TYR A 41 -0.79 9.88 7.80
C TYR A 41 -2.27 9.84 8.19
N TYR A 42 -2.78 8.63 8.44
CA TYR A 42 -4.14 8.44 8.94
C TYR A 42 -4.20 8.83 10.42
N ALA A 43 -4.44 10.12 10.67
CA ALA A 43 -4.31 10.76 11.97
C ALA A 43 -5.20 10.12 13.05
N ILE A 44 -6.40 9.67 12.69
CA ILE A 44 -7.39 9.08 13.62
C ILE A 44 -6.82 7.83 14.32
N LYS A 45 -6.11 6.96 13.60
CA LYS A 45 -5.46 5.76 14.17
C LYS A 45 -3.94 5.92 14.32
N GLY A 46 -3.41 7.13 14.15
CA GLY A 46 -1.97 7.39 14.21
C GLY A 46 -1.14 6.49 13.29
N THR A 47 -1.68 6.12 12.13
CA THR A 47 -1.10 5.08 11.27
C THR A 47 -0.61 5.67 9.95
N PRO A 48 0.68 5.49 9.59
CA PRO A 48 1.16 5.85 8.26
C PRO A 48 0.60 4.87 7.22
N VAL A 49 0.09 5.41 6.12
CA VAL A 49 -0.40 4.66 4.96
C VAL A 49 0.48 4.98 3.77
N PHE A 50 1.00 3.92 3.14
CA PHE A 50 1.87 4.00 1.98
C PHE A 50 1.21 3.29 0.81
N ILE A 51 1.08 3.96 -0.34
CA ILE A 51 0.54 3.36 -1.56
C ILE A 51 1.70 3.17 -2.53
N LEU A 52 2.08 1.91 -2.70
CA LEU A 52 3.20 1.47 -3.52
C LEU A 52 2.83 1.53 -5.01
N PRO A 53 3.80 1.81 -5.90
CA PRO A 53 3.58 1.73 -7.34
C PRO A 53 3.22 0.32 -7.78
N LYS A 54 2.37 0.20 -8.81
CA LYS A 54 1.93 -1.09 -9.36
C LYS A 54 3.08 -2.02 -9.79
N VAL A 55 4.26 -1.49 -10.10
CA VAL A 55 5.44 -2.28 -10.51
C VAL A 55 5.95 -3.26 -9.43
N VAL A 56 5.49 -3.12 -8.17
CA VAL A 56 5.84 -4.06 -7.10
C VAL A 56 5.09 -5.39 -7.18
N ILE A 57 4.08 -5.51 -8.05
CA ILE A 57 3.35 -6.75 -8.31
C ILE A 57 3.57 -7.25 -9.74
N ASP A 58 3.57 -8.57 -9.94
CA ASP A 58 3.63 -9.18 -11.26
C ASP A 58 2.23 -9.30 -11.93
N GLN A 59 2.16 -9.90 -13.11
CA GLN A 59 0.89 -10.11 -13.85
C GLN A 59 -0.12 -11.03 -13.15
N HIS A 60 0.27 -11.71 -12.07
CA HIS A 60 -0.59 -12.56 -11.23
C HIS A 60 -0.86 -11.93 -9.86
N ASP A 61 -0.58 -10.63 -9.71
CA ASP A 61 -0.55 -9.85 -8.46
C ASP A 61 0.35 -10.43 -7.35
N ASN A 62 1.43 -11.14 -7.69
CA ASN A 62 2.41 -11.56 -6.70
C ASN A 62 3.33 -10.38 -6.37
N VAL A 63 3.40 -10.03 -5.08
CA VAL A 63 4.28 -8.99 -4.57
C VAL A 63 5.75 -9.43 -4.72
N PHE A 64 6.54 -8.59 -5.39
CA PHE A 64 7.93 -8.85 -5.78
C PHE A 64 8.14 -10.17 -6.54
N GLY A 65 7.10 -10.68 -7.23
CA GLY A 65 7.16 -11.95 -7.94
C GLY A 65 7.24 -13.18 -7.02
N VAL A 66 6.96 -13.05 -5.72
CA VAL A 66 6.92 -14.19 -4.81
C VAL A 66 5.57 -14.88 -4.92
N GLU A 67 5.58 -16.11 -5.45
CA GLU A 67 4.38 -16.90 -5.67
C GLU A 67 3.49 -16.99 -4.41
N GLY A 68 2.24 -16.57 -4.54
CA GLY A 68 1.24 -16.63 -3.46
C GLY A 68 1.38 -15.54 -2.40
N LEU A 69 2.30 -14.59 -2.55
CA LEU A 69 2.36 -13.38 -1.71
C LEU A 69 1.51 -12.28 -2.33
N ARG A 70 0.30 -12.09 -1.82
CA ARG A 70 -0.68 -11.14 -2.36
C ARG A 70 -0.59 -9.78 -1.66
N PRO A 71 -1.08 -8.69 -2.27
CA PRO A 71 -1.11 -7.37 -1.61
C PRO A 71 -1.88 -7.39 -0.29
N GLU A 72 -2.89 -8.25 -0.15
CA GLU A 72 -3.66 -8.45 1.08
C GLU A 72 -2.82 -9.04 2.23
N ASP A 73 -1.79 -9.84 1.92
CA ASP A 73 -0.90 -10.45 2.92
C ASP A 73 0.08 -9.43 3.53
N ILE A 74 0.25 -8.27 2.90
CA ILE A 74 1.26 -7.29 3.30
C ILE A 74 0.68 -5.95 3.75
N ILE A 75 -0.65 -5.84 3.81
CA ILE A 75 -1.35 -4.60 4.25
C ILE A 75 -0.77 -4.12 5.58
N GLU A 76 -0.61 -5.01 6.55
CA GLU A 76 -0.07 -4.66 7.86
C GLU A 76 1.40 -5.11 7.97
N LEU A 77 2.34 -4.17 7.77
CA LEU A 77 3.78 -4.51 7.79
C LEU A 77 4.29 -4.87 9.20
N THR A 78 3.60 -4.39 10.23
CA THR A 78 3.94 -4.58 11.64
C THR A 78 3.40 -5.87 12.23
N ASP A 79 2.60 -6.63 11.48
CA ASP A 79 2.15 -7.95 11.92
C ASP A 79 3.31 -8.95 11.87
N SER A 80 3.46 -9.75 12.93
CA SER A 80 4.44 -10.83 13.02
C SER A 80 4.14 -11.97 12.05
N SER A 81 2.91 -12.06 11.53
CA SER A 81 2.50 -13.00 10.49
C SER A 81 2.96 -12.62 9.07
N ASN A 82 3.47 -11.39 8.90
CA ASN A 82 3.83 -10.87 7.58
C ASN A 82 5.02 -11.62 6.96
N LYS A 83 4.76 -12.19 5.77
CA LYS A 83 5.66 -13.10 5.02
C LYS A 83 6.83 -12.40 4.31
N LEU A 84 6.93 -11.07 4.36
CA LEU A 84 8.03 -10.34 3.71
C LEU A 84 9.37 -10.64 4.36
N THR A 85 10.33 -11.01 3.51
CA THR A 85 11.74 -11.16 3.88
C THR A 85 12.33 -9.82 4.32
N GLN A 86 13.46 -9.87 5.04
CA GLN A 86 14.17 -8.67 5.46
C GLN A 86 14.58 -7.77 4.27
N GLY A 87 15.03 -8.37 3.15
CA GLY A 87 15.42 -7.62 1.95
C GLY A 87 14.24 -6.88 1.33
N GLN A 88 13.06 -7.50 1.24
CA GLN A 88 11.85 -6.85 0.73
C GLN A 88 11.38 -5.71 1.64
N ARG A 89 11.46 -5.90 2.96
CA ARG A 89 11.16 -4.83 3.94
C ARG A 89 12.11 -3.63 3.76
N GLN A 90 13.40 -3.88 3.48
CA GLN A 90 14.37 -2.83 3.18
C GLN A 90 14.06 -2.09 1.88
N ILE A 91 13.62 -2.79 0.83
CA ILE A 91 13.18 -2.16 -0.44
C ILE A 91 12.00 -1.22 -0.19
N ILE A 92 10.96 -1.70 0.52
CA ILE A 92 9.79 -0.88 0.85
C ILE A 92 10.20 0.35 1.65
N TYR A 93 10.99 0.18 2.72
CA TYR A 93 11.49 1.29 3.52
C TYR A 93 12.30 2.29 2.70
N GLY A 94 13.22 1.78 1.87
CA GLY A 94 14.02 2.59 0.95
C GLY A 94 13.12 3.41 0.03
N LEU A 95 12.18 2.76 -0.66
CA LEU A 95 11.23 3.41 -1.57
C LEU A 95 10.41 4.49 -0.85
N SER A 96 9.94 4.22 0.37
CA SER A 96 9.23 5.20 1.18
C SER A 96 10.07 6.44 1.52
N VAL A 97 11.34 6.24 1.89
CA VAL A 97 12.28 7.34 2.13
C VAL A 97 12.55 8.13 0.86
N TRP A 98 12.74 7.47 -0.29
CA TRP A 98 12.97 8.12 -1.58
C TRP A 98 11.78 8.97 -2.01
N ILE A 99 10.55 8.45 -1.92
CA ILE A 99 9.32 9.20 -2.22
C ILE A 99 9.18 10.41 -1.29
N HIS A 100 9.37 10.22 0.02
CA HIS A 100 9.33 11.34 0.96
C HIS A 100 10.34 12.44 0.63
N ARG A 101 11.59 12.06 0.33
CA ARG A 101 12.65 13.01 -0.06
C ARG A 101 12.32 13.74 -1.36
N ALA A 102 11.83 13.02 -2.37
CA ALA A 102 11.44 13.63 -3.65
C ALA A 102 10.35 14.69 -3.47
N ILE A 103 9.32 14.39 -2.66
CA ILE A 103 8.25 15.36 -2.34
C ILE A 103 8.80 16.54 -1.53
N ALA A 104 9.63 16.29 -0.52
CA ALA A 104 10.16 17.33 0.36
C ALA A 104 11.11 18.30 -0.34
N VAL A 105 11.84 17.85 -1.36
CA VAL A 105 12.76 18.71 -2.14
C VAL A 105 12.01 19.68 -3.07
N HIS A 106 10.79 19.35 -3.49
CA HIS A 106 9.98 20.19 -4.37
C HIS A 106 8.89 20.98 -3.64
N ARG A 107 8.95 21.05 -2.30
CA ARG A 107 8.11 21.91 -1.47
C ARG A 107 8.73 23.28 -1.23
#